data_AF-A0A1G6JQ19-F1
#
_entry.id   AF-A0A1G6JQ19-F1
#
_cell.length_a   1.000
_cell.length_b   1.000
_cell.length_c   1.000
_cell.angle_alpha   90.00
_cell.angle_beta   90.00
_cell.angle_gamma   90.00
#
_symmetry.space_group_name_H-M   'P 1'
#
loop_
_entity.id
_entity.type
_entity.pdbx_description
1 polymer ?
#
loop_
_entity_poly.entity_id
_entity_poly.type
_entity_poly.pdbx_seq_one_letter_code
_entity_poly.pdbx_strand_id
1 'polypeptide(L)'
;MLGRAALRGALAGLAGTAAMTAATKAEQQVTGRPDSYVPARTLTALATGRRPPGSERPLLRNHLMHWGTGAAVGALRGVWSASGLRGWRGSAWFTSVRLATDQTLENATGVGDPPWTWSRRDQVVDLAGKAVYSFVTGAVADALVPLAPDRSHRTRS
;
A
#
# COMPACT_ATOMS: atom_id res chain seq x y z
N MET A 1 -18.11 13.16 -6.31
CA MET A 1 -16.69 13.60 -6.29
C MET A 1 -15.78 12.56 -5.66
N LEU A 2 -16.07 12.09 -4.43
CA LEU A 2 -15.26 11.09 -3.73
C LEU A 2 -15.07 9.78 -4.50
N GLY A 3 -16.10 9.23 -5.16
CA GLY A 3 -15.95 8.01 -5.97
C GLY A 3 -14.93 8.14 -7.12
N ARG A 4 -14.91 9.28 -7.81
CA ARG A 4 -13.90 9.56 -8.86
C ARG A 4 -12.51 9.77 -8.28
N ALA A 5 -12.42 10.41 -7.11
CA ALA A 5 -11.17 10.57 -6.38
C ALA A 5 -10.61 9.21 -5.94
N ALA A 6 -11.46 8.32 -5.41
CA ALA A 6 -11.11 6.96 -5.04
C ALA A 6 -10.64 6.14 -6.24
N LEU A 7 -11.34 6.20 -7.38
CA LEU A 7 -10.92 5.50 -8.60
C LEU A 7 -9.53 5.97 -9.09
N ARG A 8 -9.31 7.29 -9.15
CA ARG A 8 -8.01 7.86 -9.53
C ARG A 8 -6.92 7.54 -8.50
N GLY A 9 -7.29 7.50 -7.23
CA GLY A 9 -6.43 7.02 -6.15
C GLY A 9 -6.04 5.56 -6.33
N ALA A 10 -6.96 4.69 -6.75
CA ALA A 10 -6.67 3.29 -7.01
C ALA A 10 -5.64 3.14 -8.14
N LEU A 11 -5.78 3.92 -9.22
CA LEU A 11 -4.79 3.99 -10.31
C LEU A 11 -3.43 4.48 -9.79
N ALA A 12 -3.42 5.49 -8.92
CA ALA A 12 -2.20 5.97 -8.28
C ALA A 12 -1.56 4.89 -7.38
N GLY A 13 -2.39 4.10 -6.67
CA GLY A 13 -1.93 2.98 -5.86
C GLY A 13 -1.28 1.89 -6.70
N LEU A 14 -1.85 1.57 -7.87
CA LEU A 14 -1.20 0.68 -8.83
C LEU A 14 0.16 1.21 -9.28
N ALA A 15 0.27 2.51 -9.58
CA ALA A 15 1.55 3.13 -9.92
C ALA A 15 2.58 3.02 -8.78
N GLY A 16 2.15 3.26 -7.53
CA GLY A 16 2.99 3.06 -6.35
C GLY A 16 3.43 1.61 -6.17
N THR A 17 2.52 0.64 -6.39
CA THR A 17 2.84 -0.79 -6.32
C THR A 17 3.86 -1.17 -7.38
N ALA A 18 3.73 -0.64 -8.60
CA ALA A 18 4.70 -0.88 -9.67
C ALA A 18 6.10 -0.35 -9.28
N ALA A 19 6.17 0.88 -8.77
CA ALA A 19 7.44 1.48 -8.33
C ALA A 19 8.08 0.72 -7.17
N MET A 20 7.31 0.34 -6.14
CA MET A 20 7.80 -0.47 -5.02
C MET A 20 8.26 -1.86 -5.48
N THR A 21 7.58 -2.46 -6.46
CA THR A 21 7.98 -3.75 -7.04
C THR A 21 9.30 -3.64 -7.77
N ALA A 22 9.47 -2.59 -8.59
CA ALA A 22 10.73 -2.33 -9.27
C ALA A 22 11.88 -2.10 -8.28
N ALA A 23 11.66 -1.30 -7.24
CA ALA A 23 12.64 -1.05 -6.19
C ALA A 23 13.01 -2.34 -5.42
N THR A 24 12.00 -3.15 -5.07
CA THR A 24 12.22 -4.46 -4.45
C THR A 24 13.04 -5.38 -5.34
N LYS A 25 12.71 -5.45 -6.63
CA LYS A 25 13.44 -6.30 -7.57
C LYS A 25 14.89 -5.83 -7.73
N ALA A 26 15.13 -4.53 -7.82
CA ALA A 26 16.49 -3.97 -7.85
C ALA A 26 17.27 -4.30 -6.56
N GLU A 27 16.64 -4.15 -5.39
CA GLU A 27 17.22 -4.55 -4.10
C GLU A 27 17.59 -6.03 -4.10
N GLN A 28 16.67 -6.91 -4.47
CA GLN A 28 16.88 -8.36 -4.50
C GLN A 28 18.02 -8.78 -5.43
N GLN A 29 18.21 -8.11 -6.57
CA GLN A 29 19.34 -8.37 -7.46
C GLN A 29 20.69 -8.08 -6.79
N VAL A 30 20.75 -7.04 -5.95
CA VAL A 30 21.98 -6.65 -5.23
C VAL A 30 22.18 -7.53 -4.00
N THR A 31 21.10 -7.88 -3.30
CA THR A 31 21.17 -8.53 -1.99
C THR A 31 21.08 -10.05 -2.02
N GLY A 32 20.62 -10.62 -3.15
CA GLY A 32 20.30 -12.04 -3.27
C GLY A 32 19.08 -12.47 -2.45
N ARG A 33 18.32 -11.52 -1.87
CA ARG A 33 17.18 -11.83 -1.00
C ARG A 33 16.06 -12.50 -1.81
N PRO A 34 15.46 -13.61 -1.34
CA PRO A 34 14.39 -14.27 -2.07
C PRO A 34 13.08 -13.45 -2.03
N ASP A 35 12.13 -13.83 -2.88
CA ASP A 35 10.78 -13.28 -2.85
C ASP A 35 10.03 -13.62 -1.57
N SER A 36 9.26 -12.64 -1.08
CA SER A 36 8.30 -12.85 0.00
C SER A 36 6.97 -13.37 -0.56
N TYR A 37 6.44 -14.39 0.13
CA TYR A 37 5.14 -14.99 -0.15
C TYR A 37 4.15 -14.78 1.01
N VAL A 38 4.51 -13.91 1.97
CA VAL A 38 3.61 -13.50 3.05
C VAL A 38 2.29 -12.94 2.49
N PRO A 39 2.27 -12.04 1.48
CA PRO A 39 1.00 -11.52 0.94
C PRO A 39 0.08 -12.63 0.41
N ALA A 40 0.64 -13.60 -0.31
CA ALA A 40 -0.12 -14.72 -0.86
C ALA A 40 -0.76 -15.60 0.23
N ARG A 41 -0.02 -15.83 1.32
CA ARG A 41 -0.49 -16.61 2.47
C ARG A 41 -1.51 -15.82 3.29
N THR A 42 -1.32 -14.53 3.47
CA THR A 42 -2.29 -13.62 4.10
C THR A 42 -3.61 -13.63 3.33
N LEU A 43 -3.56 -13.52 1.99
CA LEU A 43 -4.76 -13.61 1.16
C LEU A 43 -5.46 -14.96 1.29
N THR A 44 -4.70 -16.05 1.32
CA THR A 44 -5.27 -17.39 1.49
C THR A 44 -5.94 -17.53 2.86
N ALA A 45 -5.31 -17.02 3.92
CA ALA A 45 -5.87 -17.02 5.27
C ALA A 45 -7.15 -16.17 5.37
N LEU A 46 -7.18 -14.99 4.76
CA LEU A 46 -8.39 -14.15 4.70
C LEU A 46 -9.52 -14.81 3.92
N ALA A 47 -9.22 -15.45 2.79
CA ALA A 47 -10.23 -16.04 1.91
C ALA A 47 -10.79 -17.38 2.41
N THR A 48 -10.00 -18.14 3.18
CA THR A 48 -10.34 -19.53 3.55
C THR A 48 -10.37 -19.79 5.04
N GLY A 49 -9.91 -18.86 5.87
CA GLY A 49 -9.69 -19.07 7.31
C GLY A 49 -8.52 -20.01 7.65
N ARG A 50 -7.82 -20.56 6.66
CA ARG A 50 -6.72 -21.52 6.86
C ARG A 50 -5.37 -20.81 6.82
N ARG A 51 -4.46 -21.19 7.72
CA ARG A 51 -3.06 -20.73 7.70
C ARG A 51 -2.23 -21.66 6.81
N PRO A 52 -1.74 -21.20 5.64
CA PRO A 52 -0.91 -22.03 4.78
C PRO A 52 0.49 -22.20 5.36
N PRO A 53 1.17 -23.34 5.14
CA PRO A 53 2.58 -23.52 5.50
C PRO A 53 3.48 -22.44 4.91
N GLY A 54 4.54 -22.06 5.63
CA GLY A 54 5.50 -21.05 5.18
C GLY A 54 6.26 -21.42 3.90
N SER A 55 6.30 -22.71 3.55
CA SER A 55 6.88 -23.25 2.31
C SER A 55 6.02 -23.02 1.08
N GLU A 56 4.73 -22.66 1.23
CA GLU A 56 3.87 -22.36 0.08
C GLU A 56 4.30 -21.08 -0.63
N ARG A 57 4.40 -21.17 -1.96
CA ARG A 57 4.82 -20.07 -2.84
C ARG A 57 3.79 -19.75 -3.96
N PRO A 58 2.52 -19.41 -3.64
CA PRO A 58 1.50 -19.23 -4.67
C PRO A 58 1.60 -17.85 -5.35
N LEU A 59 2.32 -17.80 -6.48
CA LEU A 59 2.63 -16.58 -7.22
C LEU A 59 1.40 -15.73 -7.59
N LEU A 60 0.34 -16.36 -8.13
CA LEU A 60 -0.87 -15.65 -8.54
C LEU A 60 -1.53 -14.92 -7.35
N ARG A 61 -1.66 -15.60 -6.21
CA ARG A 61 -2.22 -15.00 -4.99
C ARG A 61 -1.32 -13.91 -4.44
N ASN A 62 0.01 -14.06 -4.59
CA ASN A 62 0.96 -13.03 -4.17
C ASN A 62 0.73 -11.73 -4.92
N HIS A 63 0.65 -11.82 -6.26
CA HIS A 63 0.34 -10.66 -7.09
C HIS A 63 -1.04 -10.09 -6.81
N LEU A 64 -2.07 -10.94 -6.69
CA LEU A 64 -3.42 -10.47 -6.42
C LEU A 64 -3.49 -9.67 -5.11
N MET A 65 -2.86 -10.17 -4.04
CA MET A 65 -2.80 -9.44 -2.77
C MET A 65 -2.01 -8.13 -2.92
N HIS A 66 -0.82 -8.19 -3.52
CA HIS A 66 0.08 -7.05 -3.64
C HIS A 66 -0.54 -5.88 -4.43
N TRP A 67 -1.10 -6.19 -5.60
CA TRP A 67 -1.75 -5.21 -6.45
C TRP A 67 -3.13 -4.81 -5.93
N GLY A 68 -3.88 -5.75 -5.37
CA GLY A 68 -5.21 -5.49 -4.79
C GLY A 68 -5.14 -4.56 -3.58
N THR A 69 -4.25 -4.83 -2.62
CA THR A 69 -4.03 -3.95 -1.47
C THR A 69 -3.46 -2.61 -1.92
N GLY A 70 -2.55 -2.59 -2.91
CA GLY A 70 -2.07 -1.34 -3.52
C GLY A 70 -3.19 -0.47 -4.08
N ALA A 71 -4.07 -1.03 -4.90
CA ALA A 71 -5.22 -0.31 -5.45
C ALA A 71 -6.18 0.16 -4.34
N ALA A 72 -6.51 -0.71 -3.36
CA ALA A 72 -7.44 -0.39 -2.29
C ALA A 72 -6.92 0.74 -1.39
N VAL A 73 -5.67 0.66 -0.95
CA VAL A 73 -5.04 1.69 -0.10
C VAL A 73 -4.77 2.97 -0.93
N GLY A 74 -4.46 2.84 -2.22
CA GLY A 74 -4.39 3.98 -3.14
C GLY A 74 -5.71 4.73 -3.28
N ALA A 75 -6.85 4.03 -3.30
CA ALA A 75 -8.17 4.67 -3.35
C ALA A 75 -8.38 5.61 -2.16
N LEU A 76 -7.96 5.20 -0.96
CA LEU A 76 -7.93 6.06 0.22
C LEU A 76 -7.03 7.30 0.01
N ARG A 77 -5.84 7.13 -0.59
CA ARG A 77 -4.95 8.27 -0.89
C ARG A 77 -5.58 9.27 -1.86
N GLY A 78 -6.36 8.80 -2.82
CA GLY A 78 -7.12 9.66 -3.72
C GLY A 78 -8.18 10.48 -2.98
N VAL A 79 -8.89 9.88 -2.02
CA VAL A 79 -9.81 10.62 -1.14
C VAL A 79 -9.06 11.68 -0.33
N TRP A 80 -7.90 11.35 0.25
CA TRP A 80 -7.04 12.31 0.95
C TRP A 80 -6.62 13.47 0.05
N SER A 81 -6.20 13.20 -1.20
CA SER A 81 -5.87 14.25 -2.17
C SER A 81 -7.05 15.20 -2.38
N ALA A 82 -8.25 14.67 -2.59
CA ALA A 82 -9.44 15.49 -2.79
C ALA A 82 -9.79 16.36 -1.57
N SER A 83 -9.50 15.87 -0.36
CA SER A 83 -9.72 16.58 0.89
C SER A 83 -8.59 17.54 1.28
N GLY A 84 -7.54 17.68 0.46
CA GLY A 84 -6.42 18.60 0.72
C GLY A 84 -5.25 18.00 1.51
N LEU A 85 -5.34 16.74 1.94
CA LEU A 85 -4.22 16.00 2.55
C LEU A 85 -3.23 15.55 1.47
N ARG A 86 -2.37 16.48 1.05
CA ARG A 86 -1.47 16.36 -0.11
C ARG A 86 0.00 16.57 0.26
N GLY A 87 0.87 16.45 -0.74
CA GLY A 87 2.29 16.76 -0.65
C GLY A 87 3.07 15.77 0.20
N TRP A 88 4.29 16.17 0.58
CA TRP A 88 5.22 15.28 1.29
C TRP A 88 4.70 14.85 2.66
N ARG A 89 4.03 15.74 3.41
CA ARG A 89 3.44 15.42 4.72
C ARG A 89 2.30 14.42 4.59
N GLY A 90 1.41 14.60 3.61
CA GLY A 90 0.35 13.64 3.29
C GLY A 90 0.92 12.28 2.91
N SER A 91 2.01 12.24 2.16
CA SER A 91 2.69 11.00 1.76
C SER A 91 3.43 10.31 2.92
N ALA A 92 4.01 11.09 3.85
CA ALA A 92 4.61 10.57 5.07
C ALA A 92 3.56 9.89 5.97
N TRP A 93 2.43 10.56 6.24
CA TRP A 93 1.33 9.95 6.98
C TRP A 93 0.72 8.74 6.27
N PHE A 94 0.64 8.80 4.95
CA PHE A 94 0.17 7.69 4.14
C PHE A 94 1.13 6.48 4.22
N THR A 95 2.42 6.70 4.43
CA THR A 95 3.39 5.62 4.70
C THR A 95 3.03 4.87 5.98
N SER A 96 2.65 5.59 7.05
CA SER A 96 2.15 4.96 8.28
C SER A 96 0.89 4.14 8.04
N VAL A 97 -0.06 4.65 7.25
CA VAL A 97 -1.27 3.90 6.88
C VAL A 97 -0.92 2.63 6.10
N ARG A 98 0.01 2.72 5.15
CA ARG A 98 0.43 1.55 4.37
C ARG A 98 1.10 0.50 5.26
N LEU A 99 2.00 0.90 6.15
CA LEU A 99 2.63 0.01 7.13
C LEU A 99 1.58 -0.66 8.02
N ALA A 100 0.68 0.14 8.60
CA ALA A 100 -0.37 -0.36 9.47
C ALA A 100 -1.29 -1.35 8.74
N THR A 101 -1.61 -1.11 7.47
CA THR A 101 -2.45 -2.02 6.68
C THR A 101 -1.84 -3.42 6.59
N ASP A 102 -0.55 -3.50 6.22
CA ASP A 102 0.11 -4.80 6.09
C ASP A 102 0.20 -5.49 7.46
N GLN A 103 0.62 -4.75 8.48
CA GLN A 103 0.74 -5.29 9.84
C GLN A 103 -0.59 -5.76 10.42
N THR A 104 -1.68 -5.04 10.20
CA THR A 104 -3.00 -5.46 10.64
C THR A 104 -3.42 -6.76 9.95
N LEU A 105 -3.26 -6.86 8.64
CA LEU A 105 -3.70 -8.04 7.88
C LEU A 105 -2.85 -9.28 8.20
N GLU A 106 -1.53 -9.11 8.30
CA GLU A 106 -0.60 -10.21 8.60
C GLU A 106 -0.76 -10.71 10.04
N ASN A 107 -0.92 -9.81 11.01
CA ASN A 107 -1.11 -10.19 12.42
C ASN A 107 -2.50 -10.77 12.66
N ALA A 108 -3.57 -10.22 12.05
CA ALA A 108 -4.92 -10.76 12.19
C ALA A 108 -5.04 -12.19 11.63
N THR A 109 -4.24 -12.51 10.60
CA THR A 109 -4.20 -13.87 10.03
C THR A 109 -3.20 -14.78 10.73
N GLY A 110 -2.27 -14.23 11.53
CA GLY A 110 -1.17 -14.95 12.17
C GLY A 110 -0.17 -15.53 11.17
N VAL A 111 -0.05 -14.90 10.00
CA VAL A 111 0.85 -15.33 8.90
C VAL A 111 2.19 -14.59 8.94
N GLY A 112 2.19 -13.35 9.45
CA GLY A 112 3.40 -12.56 9.65
C GLY A 112 3.95 -12.70 11.06
N ASP A 113 5.25 -12.48 11.19
CA ASP A 113 5.90 -12.30 12.49
C ASP A 113 5.85 -10.82 12.90
N PRO A 114 5.82 -10.49 14.20
CA PRO A 114 5.84 -9.11 14.63
C PRO A 114 7.08 -8.35 14.15
N PRO A 115 7.00 -7.08 13.68
CA PRO A 115 8.12 -6.39 13.04
C PRO A 115 9.40 -6.27 13.88
N TRP A 116 9.27 -6.22 15.20
CA TRP A 116 10.41 -6.12 16.12
C TRP A 116 11.20 -7.43 16.26
N THR A 117 10.68 -8.56 15.75
CA THR A 117 11.43 -9.83 15.69
C THR A 117 12.24 -9.96 14.41
N TRP A 118 12.01 -9.10 13.43
CA TRP A 118 12.71 -9.14 12.14
C TRP A 118 14.14 -8.60 12.25
N SER A 119 15.00 -9.00 11.31
CA SER A 119 16.32 -8.41 11.18
C SER A 119 16.21 -6.90 10.89
N ARG A 120 17.18 -6.10 11.34
CA ARG A 120 17.22 -4.65 11.03
C ARG A 120 17.17 -4.38 9.53
N ARG A 121 17.79 -5.25 8.73
CA ARG A 121 17.77 -5.17 7.27
C ARG A 121 16.35 -5.30 6.73
N ASP A 122 15.61 -6.30 7.18
CA ASP A 122 14.23 -6.53 6.72
C ASP A 122 13.32 -5.37 7.11
N GLN A 123 13.46 -4.82 8.32
CA GLN A 123 12.72 -3.64 8.75
C GLN A 123 13.00 -2.42 7.86
N VAL A 124 14.27 -2.18 7.50
CA VAL A 124 14.65 -1.07 6.62
C VAL A 124 14.11 -1.28 5.20
N VAL A 125 14.24 -2.49 4.64
CA VAL A 125 13.72 -2.82 3.30
C VAL A 125 12.21 -2.66 3.26
N ASP A 126 11.51 -3.13 4.30
CA ASP A 126 10.07 -2.98 4.43
C ASP A 126 9.66 -1.50 4.45
N LEU A 127 10.24 -0.73 5.37
CA LEU A 127 9.97 0.70 5.50
C LEU A 127 10.27 1.46 4.21
N ALA A 128 11.41 1.19 3.57
CA ALA A 128 11.79 1.83 2.32
C ALA A 128 10.81 1.49 1.18
N GLY A 129 10.39 0.24 1.06
CA GLY A 129 9.39 -0.19 0.09
C GLY A 129 8.05 0.53 0.29
N LYS A 130 7.56 0.59 1.54
CA LYS A 130 6.33 1.32 1.89
C LYS A 130 6.46 2.82 1.63
N ALA A 131 7.62 3.41 1.87
CA ALA A 131 7.87 4.82 1.57
C ALA A 131 7.85 5.07 0.05
N VAL A 132 8.56 4.27 -0.75
CA VAL A 132 8.53 4.36 -2.22
C VAL A 132 7.10 4.26 -2.74
N TYR A 133 6.36 3.25 -2.31
CA TYR A 133 4.94 3.10 -2.65
C TYR A 133 4.14 4.38 -2.32
N SER A 134 4.30 4.90 -1.09
CA SER A 134 3.46 5.98 -0.57
C SER A 134 3.74 7.32 -1.22
N PHE A 135 5.02 7.62 -1.50
CA PHE A 135 5.43 8.86 -2.17
C PHE A 135 5.05 8.86 -3.64
N VAL A 136 5.23 7.73 -4.35
CA VAL A 136 4.80 7.62 -5.75
C VAL A 136 3.28 7.68 -5.85
N THR A 137 2.56 6.90 -5.03
CA THR A 137 1.08 6.97 -4.97
C THR A 137 0.61 8.37 -4.65
N GLY A 138 1.26 9.04 -3.69
CA GLY A 138 0.92 10.40 -3.29
C GLY A 138 1.12 11.41 -4.42
N ALA A 139 2.26 11.38 -5.10
CA ALA A 139 2.55 12.26 -6.24
C ALA A 139 1.56 12.04 -7.39
N VAL A 140 1.27 10.78 -7.74
CA VAL A 140 0.32 10.45 -8.82
C VAL A 140 -1.12 10.82 -8.44
N ALA A 141 -1.55 10.54 -7.20
CA ALA A 141 -2.87 10.94 -6.72
C ALA A 141 -3.01 12.47 -6.71
N ASP A 142 -1.96 13.18 -6.27
CA ASP A 142 -1.93 14.64 -6.27
C ASP A 142 -1.83 15.25 -7.68
N ALA A 143 -1.44 14.49 -8.70
CA ALA A 143 -1.55 14.93 -10.09
C ALA A 143 -2.96 14.68 -10.66
N LEU A 144 -3.56 13.53 -10.34
CA LEU A 144 -4.80 13.07 -10.98
C LEU A 144 -6.08 13.59 -10.30
N VAL A 145 -6.05 13.87 -9.00
CA VAL A 145 -7.24 14.18 -8.21
C VAL A 145 -7.36 15.68 -7.93
N PRO A 146 -8.37 16.38 -8.49
CA PRO A 146 -8.69 17.76 -8.13
C PRO A 146 -9.10 17.88 -6.67
N LEU A 147 -8.86 19.05 -6.09
CA LEU A 147 -9.43 19.41 -4.79
C LEU A 147 -10.96 19.39 -4.86
N ALA A 148 -11.60 18.92 -3.80
CA ALA A 148 -13.02 19.10 -3.63
C ALA A 148 -13.31 20.62 -3.49
N PRO A 149 -14.37 21.16 -4.13
CA PRO A 149 -14.76 22.54 -3.91
C PRO A 149 -15.04 22.76 -2.43
N ASP A 150 -14.59 23.89 -1.90
CA ASP A 150 -14.93 24.30 -0.54
C ASP A 150 -16.45 24.38 -0.39
N ARG A 151 -16.96 23.81 0.70
CA ARG A 151 -18.38 23.93 1.08
C ARG A 151 -18.69 25.29 1.74
N SER A 152 -17.93 26.34 1.45
CA SER A 152 -18.14 27.67 2.04
C SER A 152 -19.20 28.46 1.27
N HIS A 153 -20.37 28.58 1.91
CA HIS A 153 -21.44 29.58 1.73
C HIS A 153 -22.24 29.61 0.41
N ARG A 154 -23.27 28.74 0.33
CA ARG A 154 -24.58 29.18 -0.21
C ARG A 154 -25.38 29.86 0.90
N THR A 155 -24.98 31.07 1.28
CA THR A 155 -25.98 32.03 1.80
C THR A 155 -26.55 32.71 0.57
N ARG A 156 -27.70 32.20 0.10
CA ARG A 156 -28.52 32.89 -0.89
C ARG A 156 -29.07 34.15 -0.21
N SER A 157 -28.75 35.31 -0.76
CA SER A 157 -29.50 36.56 -0.60
C SER A 157 -30.89 36.42 -1.18
#